data_AF-A0AAD7GDH4-F1
#
_entry.id   AF-A0AAD7GDH4-F1
#
_cell.length_a   1.000
_cell.length_b   1.000
_cell.length_c   1.000
_cell.angle_alpha   90.00
_cell.angle_beta   90.00
_cell.angle_gamma   90.00
#
_symmetry.space_group_name_H-M   'P 1'
#
loop_
_entity.id
_entity.type
_entity.pdbx_description
1 polymer ?
#
loop_
_entity_poly.entity_id
_entity_poly.type
_entity_poly.pdbx_seq_one_letter_code
_entity_poly.pdbx_strand_id
1 'polypeptide(L)'
;MNTEPLTVDSIQIYVGQRYSFILTADQAVDNCWIRTVANGGTVMCGSVGINSAILRYVGADEVGPVTSVTDSTAPLVETDLRPLVPTAVPGTPVAGGADGTMNLAITIDFMMFAFSINGAPFAPSTVPVLQILSGAQTATDPLPTGSVFTLPANSVVELSIPGGSACAPLPFHLHGHNFFVIKSAGNDTFNFDNPRILHCHIDFHLELGLTIVFAEQVDAIANSTHPTAWDDLCPTYDALPSDEV
;
A
#
# COMPACT_ATOMS: atom_id res chain seq x y z
N MET A 1 6.77 -2.81 -11.50
CA MET A 1 8.18 -2.40 -11.70
C MET A 1 9.07 -3.61 -11.57
N ASN A 2 10.12 -3.69 -12.37
CA ASN A 2 11.00 -4.86 -12.38
C ASN A 2 12.15 -4.65 -11.39
N THR A 3 12.57 -5.71 -10.72
CA THR A 3 13.72 -5.71 -9.81
C THR A 3 14.85 -6.55 -10.39
N GLU A 4 16.06 -6.37 -9.86
CA GLU A 4 17.09 -7.40 -9.97
C GLU A 4 16.57 -8.72 -9.33
N PRO A 5 16.95 -9.90 -9.85
CA PRO A 5 16.56 -11.17 -9.25
C PRO A 5 17.08 -11.29 -7.82
N LEU A 6 16.19 -11.60 -6.88
CA LEU A 6 16.51 -11.88 -5.49
C LEU A 6 15.96 -13.26 -5.12
N THR A 7 16.85 -14.21 -4.86
CA THR A 7 16.46 -15.56 -4.42
C THR A 7 16.15 -15.55 -2.93
N VAL A 8 14.95 -16.02 -2.59
CA VAL A 8 14.42 -16.10 -1.22
C VAL A 8 13.65 -17.41 -1.05
N ASP A 9 13.47 -17.86 0.19
CA ASP A 9 12.68 -19.07 0.51
C ASP A 9 11.33 -18.77 1.17
N SER A 10 11.07 -17.51 1.53
CA SER A 10 9.76 -17.04 1.94
C SER A 10 9.55 -15.56 1.61
N ILE A 11 8.28 -15.17 1.45
CA ILE A 11 7.88 -13.79 1.14
C ILE A 11 6.80 -13.39 2.14
N GLN A 12 7.09 -12.40 2.98
CA GLN A 12 6.04 -11.70 3.72
C GLN A 12 5.40 -10.69 2.77
N ILE A 13 4.15 -10.94 2.40
CA ILE A 13 3.36 -10.09 1.51
C ILE A 13 2.29 -9.36 2.31
N TYR A 14 2.25 -8.03 2.18
CA TYR A 14 1.20 -7.20 2.75
C TYR A 14 0.05 -6.98 1.76
N VAL A 15 -1.10 -6.53 2.26
CA VAL A 15 -2.31 -6.34 1.46
C VAL A 15 -2.03 -5.38 0.29
N GLY A 16 -2.48 -5.74 -0.92
CA GLY A 16 -2.24 -4.96 -2.14
C GLY A 16 -0.83 -5.02 -2.73
N GLN A 17 0.16 -5.63 -2.05
CA GLN A 17 1.48 -5.89 -2.65
C GLN A 17 1.39 -7.00 -3.70
N ARG A 18 2.35 -6.99 -4.63
CA ARG A 18 2.51 -8.04 -5.65
C ARG A 18 3.98 -8.36 -5.82
N TYR A 19 4.26 -9.64 -5.98
CA TYR A 19 5.57 -10.15 -6.32
C TYR A 19 5.44 -11.11 -7.50
N SER A 20 6.36 -11.00 -8.45
CA SER A 20 6.59 -12.02 -9.46
C SER A 20 7.88 -12.73 -9.08
N PHE A 21 7.82 -14.06 -8.97
CA PHE A 21 8.98 -14.88 -8.68
C PHE A 21 9.06 -16.02 -9.69
N ILE A 22 10.28 -16.47 -9.94
CA ILE A 22 10.53 -17.65 -10.76
C ILE A 22 10.61 -18.84 -9.80
N LEU A 23 9.75 -19.84 -10.03
CA LEU A 23 9.85 -21.13 -9.38
C LEU A 23 10.53 -22.10 -10.35
N THR A 24 11.71 -22.59 -9.99
CA THR A 24 12.38 -23.64 -10.75
C THR A 24 11.82 -24.99 -10.34
N ALA A 25 11.15 -25.68 -11.27
CA ALA A 25 10.55 -26.99 -11.02
C ALA A 25 11.57 -28.12 -11.31
N ASP A 26 12.64 -28.18 -10.51
CA ASP A 26 13.77 -29.11 -10.67
C ASP A 26 13.85 -30.20 -9.59
N GLN A 27 12.82 -30.29 -8.73
CA GLN A 27 12.73 -31.30 -7.69
C GLN A 27 12.18 -32.62 -8.25
N ALA A 28 12.27 -33.70 -7.46
CA ALA A 28 11.67 -34.98 -7.81
C ALA A 28 10.15 -34.84 -8.03
N VAL A 29 9.59 -35.66 -8.91
CA VAL A 29 8.14 -35.68 -9.19
C VAL A 29 7.38 -36.06 -7.93
N ASP A 30 6.69 -35.09 -7.34
CA ASP A 30 5.89 -35.25 -6.11
C ASP A 30 4.83 -34.14 -5.98
N ASN A 31 4.10 -34.14 -4.87
CA ASN A 31 3.21 -33.08 -4.42
C ASN A 31 3.92 -32.26 -3.32
N CYS A 32 3.91 -30.93 -3.42
CA CYS A 32 4.46 -30.02 -2.42
C CYS A 32 3.39 -29.06 -1.89
N TRP A 33 3.51 -28.67 -0.61
CA TRP A 33 2.67 -27.62 -0.04
C TRP A 33 3.13 -26.22 -0.50
N ILE A 34 2.20 -25.44 -1.05
CA ILE A 34 2.25 -23.97 -1.06
C ILE A 34 1.61 -23.53 0.26
N ARG A 35 2.28 -22.63 1.00
CA ARG A 35 1.83 -22.24 2.35
C ARG A 35 1.64 -20.73 2.43
N THR A 36 0.58 -20.32 3.12
CA THR A 36 0.38 -18.95 3.59
C THR A 36 0.24 -18.99 5.12
N VAL A 37 0.82 -18.02 5.81
CA VAL A 37 0.66 -17.87 7.26
C VAL A 37 0.17 -16.46 7.50
N ALA A 38 -1.06 -16.34 8.00
CA ALA A 38 -1.64 -15.04 8.32
C ALA A 38 -1.06 -14.54 9.66
N ASN A 39 -0.60 -13.29 9.68
CA ASN A 39 -0.31 -12.59 10.94
C ASN A 39 -1.63 -12.27 11.64
N GLY A 40 -1.85 -12.78 12.86
CA GLY A 40 -2.97 -12.36 13.72
C GLY A 40 -4.34 -13.02 13.50
N GLY A 41 -4.42 -14.12 12.74
CA GLY A 41 -5.60 -15.00 12.70
C GLY A 41 -5.47 -16.19 13.64
N THR A 42 -6.50 -17.03 13.78
CA THR A 42 -6.36 -18.31 14.48
C THR A 42 -5.33 -19.17 13.75
N VAL A 43 -4.09 -19.16 14.23
CA VAL A 43 -3.12 -20.21 13.97
C VAL A 43 -3.66 -21.43 14.73
N MET A 44 -4.64 -22.12 14.15
CA MET A 44 -5.09 -23.41 14.67
C MET A 44 -3.94 -24.40 14.46
N CYS A 45 -2.98 -24.39 15.38
CA CYS A 45 -1.98 -25.44 15.53
C CYS A 45 -2.72 -26.78 15.66
N GLY A 46 -2.77 -27.56 14.58
CA GLY A 46 -3.37 -28.89 14.56
C GLY A 46 -4.31 -29.21 13.40
N SER A 47 -4.70 -28.24 12.57
CA SER A 47 -5.50 -28.51 11.37
C SER A 47 -4.60 -28.75 10.15
N VAL A 48 -4.67 -29.95 9.57
CA VAL A 48 -3.94 -30.29 8.34
C VAL A 48 -4.60 -29.57 7.16
N GLY A 49 -3.85 -28.74 6.42
CA GLY A 49 -4.27 -28.17 5.14
C GLY A 49 -4.92 -26.78 5.15
N ILE A 50 -5.07 -26.12 6.30
CA ILE A 50 -5.49 -24.70 6.34
C ILE A 50 -4.36 -23.81 5.79
N ASN A 51 -4.73 -22.72 5.10
CA ASN A 51 -3.80 -21.78 4.48
C ASN A 51 -2.76 -22.45 3.55
N SER A 52 -3.20 -23.47 2.82
CA SER A 52 -2.33 -24.28 1.98
C SER A 52 -2.93 -24.53 0.60
N ALA A 53 -2.09 -24.68 -0.39
CA ALA A 53 -2.44 -25.19 -1.72
C ALA A 53 -1.41 -26.25 -2.15
N ILE A 54 -1.68 -26.96 -3.24
CA ILE A 54 -0.80 -28.03 -3.73
C ILE A 54 -0.08 -27.57 -5.00
N LEU A 55 1.25 -27.55 -4.96
CA LEU A 55 2.08 -27.56 -6.16
C LEU A 55 2.30 -29.02 -6.56
N ARG A 56 1.69 -29.45 -7.67
CA ARG A 56 1.76 -30.84 -8.16
C ARG A 56 2.58 -30.92 -9.43
N TYR A 57 3.63 -31.75 -9.42
CA TYR A 57 4.36 -32.09 -10.62
C TYR A 57 3.52 -32.99 -11.53
N VAL A 58 3.65 -32.82 -12.85
CA VAL A 58 3.04 -33.73 -13.82
C VAL A 58 3.59 -35.14 -13.60
N GLY A 59 2.71 -36.11 -13.37
CA GLY A 59 3.06 -37.51 -13.08
C GLY A 59 3.05 -37.89 -11.60
N ALA A 60 2.84 -36.94 -10.68
CA ALA A 60 2.60 -37.25 -9.27
C ALA A 60 1.15 -37.69 -9.04
N ASP A 61 0.93 -38.56 -8.05
CA ASP A 61 -0.40 -39.06 -7.69
C ASP A 61 -1.33 -37.94 -7.19
N GLU A 62 -2.64 -38.13 -7.34
CA GLU A 62 -3.66 -37.19 -6.87
C GLU A 62 -3.90 -37.27 -5.35
N VAL A 63 -2.83 -37.08 -4.57
CA VAL A 63 -2.84 -37.14 -3.12
C VAL A 63 -2.36 -35.82 -2.50
N GLY A 64 -2.63 -35.64 -1.20
CA GLY A 64 -2.11 -34.50 -0.44
C GLY A 64 -0.59 -34.64 -0.18
N PRO A 65 0.18 -33.54 -0.20
CA PRO A 65 1.59 -33.58 0.18
C PRO A 65 1.81 -34.04 1.63
N VAL A 66 2.88 -34.82 1.86
CA VAL A 66 3.34 -35.22 3.21
C VAL A 66 4.55 -34.40 3.68
N THR A 67 4.93 -33.36 2.93
CA THR A 67 6.12 -32.54 3.23
C THR A 67 5.93 -31.74 4.53
N SER A 68 6.95 -31.75 5.40
CA SER A 68 6.97 -30.99 6.65
C SER A 68 7.14 -29.49 6.41
N VAL A 69 6.76 -28.68 7.40
CA VAL A 69 7.13 -27.26 7.43
C VAL A 69 8.62 -27.17 7.79
N THR A 70 9.37 -26.34 7.07
CA THR A 70 10.74 -25.95 7.43
C THR A 70 10.76 -24.45 7.70
N ASP A 71 11.52 -24.02 8.70
CA ASP A 71 11.71 -22.60 8.95
C ASP A 71 12.45 -21.95 7.77
N SER A 72 12.06 -20.72 7.45
CA SER A 72 12.70 -19.91 6.41
C SER A 72 14.11 -19.52 6.88
N THR A 73 15.08 -19.72 6.00
CA THR A 73 16.51 -19.40 6.19
C THR A 73 16.96 -18.21 5.35
N ALA A 74 16.19 -17.86 4.31
CA ALA A 74 16.42 -16.73 3.42
C ALA A 74 15.09 -15.98 3.15
N PRO A 75 14.46 -15.41 4.20
CA PRO A 75 13.23 -14.64 4.01
C PRO A 75 13.51 -13.40 3.18
N LEU A 76 12.50 -12.95 2.42
CA LEU A 76 12.56 -11.66 1.74
C LEU A 76 12.78 -10.52 2.75
N VAL A 77 13.92 -9.84 2.63
CA VAL A 77 14.17 -8.57 3.31
C VAL A 77 13.99 -7.46 2.29
N GLU A 78 13.05 -6.57 2.59
CA GLU A 78 12.62 -5.51 1.69
C GLU A 78 13.77 -4.58 1.24
N THR A 79 14.76 -4.39 2.12
CA THR A 79 15.94 -3.55 1.88
C THR A 79 16.93 -4.16 0.90
N ASP A 80 16.76 -5.42 0.51
CA ASP A 80 17.66 -6.12 -0.41
C ASP A 80 17.14 -6.04 -1.85
N LEU A 81 15.89 -5.62 -2.05
CA LEU A 81 15.32 -5.38 -3.38
C LEU A 81 15.97 -4.16 -4.03
N ARG A 82 16.33 -4.31 -5.30
CA ARG A 82 16.89 -3.25 -6.16
C ARG A 82 16.07 -3.18 -7.45
N PRO A 83 15.73 -1.98 -7.96
CA PRO A 83 15.08 -1.88 -9.27
C PRO A 83 16.03 -2.39 -10.36
N LEU A 84 15.47 -3.07 -11.36
CA LEU A 84 16.23 -3.65 -12.47
C LEU A 84 16.95 -2.57 -13.28
N VAL A 85 16.31 -1.41 -13.43
CA VAL A 85 16.89 -0.22 -14.03
C VAL A 85 17.13 0.79 -12.92
N PRO A 86 18.39 1.06 -12.55
CA PRO A 86 18.70 2.06 -11.54
C PRO A 86 18.08 3.40 -11.92
N THR A 87 17.28 3.94 -11.01
CA THR A 87 16.65 5.25 -11.18
C THR A 87 17.06 6.11 -10.01
N ALA A 88 17.68 7.26 -10.29
CA ALA A 88 18.10 8.18 -9.26
C ALA A 88 16.89 8.71 -8.49
N VAL A 89 17.03 8.81 -7.17
CA VAL A 89 16.03 9.47 -6.34
C VAL A 89 15.97 10.95 -6.73
N PRO A 90 14.78 11.51 -7.03
CA PRO A 90 14.63 12.94 -7.29
C PRO A 90 15.04 13.78 -6.06
N GLY A 91 15.54 14.99 -6.31
CA GLY A 91 16.01 15.90 -5.26
C GLY A 91 17.49 15.72 -4.93
N THR A 92 17.90 16.19 -3.75
CA THR A 92 19.26 15.99 -3.24
C THR A 92 19.34 14.71 -2.39
N PRO A 93 20.43 13.92 -2.49
CA PRO A 93 20.53 12.60 -1.84
C PRO A 93 20.87 12.70 -0.35
N VAL A 94 20.06 13.45 0.39
CA VAL A 94 20.13 13.64 1.84
C VAL A 94 18.71 13.65 2.40
N ALA A 95 18.55 13.26 3.67
CA ALA A 95 17.24 13.33 4.33
C ALA A 95 16.73 14.78 4.34
N GLY A 96 15.48 14.98 3.91
CA GLY A 96 14.90 16.30 3.72
C GLY A 96 15.42 17.05 2.49
N GLY A 97 16.05 16.36 1.54
CA GLY A 97 16.62 16.93 0.32
C GLY A 97 15.63 17.20 -0.81
N ALA A 98 14.34 17.02 -0.55
CA ALA A 98 13.21 17.27 -1.45
C ALA A 98 12.76 18.76 -1.42
N ASP A 99 11.95 19.18 -2.39
CA ASP A 99 11.38 20.53 -2.43
C ASP A 99 10.35 20.77 -1.31
N GLY A 100 9.66 19.70 -0.89
CA GLY A 100 8.76 19.68 0.25
C GLY A 100 8.93 18.42 1.08
N THR A 101 8.81 18.55 2.40
CA THR A 101 8.86 17.42 3.33
C THR A 101 7.59 17.40 4.18
N MET A 102 7.06 16.21 4.44
CA MET A 102 5.85 16.05 5.24
C MET A 102 5.94 14.82 6.13
N ASN A 103 5.74 15.04 7.43
CA ASN A 103 5.59 13.95 8.38
C ASN A 103 4.11 13.62 8.59
N LEU A 104 3.76 12.34 8.48
CA LEU A 104 2.43 11.80 8.69
C LEU A 104 2.41 11.03 10.01
N ALA A 105 2.12 11.73 11.11
CA ALA A 105 2.05 11.15 12.44
C ALA A 105 0.72 10.40 12.62
N ILE A 106 0.80 9.09 12.80
CA ILE A 106 -0.37 8.23 12.97
C ILE A 106 -0.67 8.04 14.46
N THR A 107 -1.92 8.24 14.84
CA THR A 107 -2.42 7.88 16.17
C THR A 107 -3.74 7.13 16.06
N ILE A 108 -4.10 6.40 17.12
CA ILE A 108 -5.40 5.75 17.25
C ILE A 108 -6.04 6.14 18.57
N ASP A 109 -7.31 6.53 18.52
CA ASP A 109 -8.17 6.67 19.68
C ASP A 109 -8.92 5.34 19.88
N PHE A 110 -8.55 4.60 20.92
CA PHE A 110 -9.17 3.31 21.26
C PHE A 110 -10.59 3.42 21.82
N MET A 111 -10.99 4.59 22.32
CA MET A 111 -12.35 4.81 22.80
C MET A 111 -13.29 5.05 21.61
N MET A 112 -12.81 5.78 20.61
CA MET A 112 -13.58 6.09 19.39
C MET A 112 -13.39 5.06 18.27
N PHE A 113 -12.44 4.14 18.42
CA PHE A 113 -11.98 3.24 17.35
C PHE A 113 -11.63 3.99 16.05
N ALA A 114 -10.99 5.15 16.18
CA ALA A 114 -10.68 6.03 15.05
C ALA A 114 -9.17 6.27 14.93
N PHE A 115 -8.64 6.13 13.72
CA PHE A 115 -7.30 6.59 13.39
C PHE A 115 -7.29 8.07 13.06
N SER A 116 -6.16 8.72 13.29
CA SER A 116 -5.91 10.05 12.76
C SER A 116 -4.50 10.17 12.19
N ILE A 117 -4.36 11.02 11.17
CA ILE A 117 -3.08 11.43 10.62
C ILE A 117 -2.91 12.91 10.96
N ASN A 118 -1.81 13.26 11.62
CA ASN A 118 -1.53 14.62 12.09
C ASN A 118 -2.68 15.21 12.96
N GLY A 119 -3.37 14.34 13.72
CA GLY A 119 -4.46 14.73 14.62
C GLY A 119 -5.83 14.87 13.96
N ALA A 120 -5.95 14.67 12.65
CA ALA A 120 -7.23 14.71 11.93
C ALA A 120 -7.69 13.29 11.56
N PRO A 121 -8.85 12.81 12.08
CA PRO A 121 -9.48 11.60 11.56
C PRO A 121 -10.11 11.88 10.20
N PHE A 122 -9.94 10.97 9.25
CA PHE A 122 -10.61 11.12 7.95
C PHE A 122 -12.09 10.78 8.08
N ALA A 123 -12.95 11.70 7.63
CA ALA A 123 -14.39 11.47 7.48
C ALA A 123 -14.76 11.70 6.01
N PRO A 124 -15.32 10.69 5.30
CA PRO A 124 -15.75 10.87 3.93
C PRO A 124 -16.69 12.08 3.79
N SER A 125 -16.42 12.95 2.81
CA SER A 125 -17.32 14.05 2.47
C SER A 125 -18.49 13.53 1.65
N THR A 126 -19.66 14.17 1.74
CA THR A 126 -20.83 13.88 0.90
C THR A 126 -20.59 14.20 -0.58
N VAL A 127 -19.56 14.99 -0.90
CA VAL A 127 -19.17 15.27 -2.29
C VAL A 127 -17.72 14.80 -2.50
N PRO A 128 -17.43 13.99 -3.53
CA PRO A 128 -16.08 13.47 -3.79
C PRO A 128 -15.04 14.60 -3.91
N VAL A 129 -13.81 14.38 -3.43
CA VAL A 129 -12.74 15.42 -3.35
C VAL A 129 -12.34 15.98 -4.72
N LEU A 130 -12.76 15.36 -5.83
CA LEU A 130 -12.71 15.96 -7.16
C LEU A 130 -13.66 17.17 -7.34
N GLN A 131 -14.17 17.75 -6.24
CA GLN A 131 -14.84 19.06 -6.18
C GLN A 131 -14.06 20.18 -6.87
N ILE A 132 -12.75 20.02 -7.05
CA ILE A 132 -11.90 20.92 -7.84
C ILE A 132 -12.52 21.21 -9.23
N LEU A 133 -13.17 20.21 -9.85
CA LEU A 133 -13.88 20.36 -11.13
C LEU A 133 -15.12 21.26 -11.06
N SER A 134 -15.71 21.44 -9.87
CA SER A 134 -16.86 22.32 -9.64
C SER A 134 -16.46 23.78 -9.37
N GLY A 135 -15.18 24.13 -9.52
CA GLY A 135 -14.67 25.50 -9.39
C GLY A 135 -14.01 25.83 -8.04
N ALA A 136 -13.75 24.83 -7.18
CA ALA A 136 -12.93 25.00 -5.99
C ALA A 136 -11.43 25.11 -6.39
N GLN A 137 -10.99 26.33 -6.71
CA GLN A 137 -9.66 26.59 -7.30
C GLN A 137 -8.55 26.87 -6.27
N THR A 138 -8.90 27.11 -5.00
CA THR A 138 -7.91 27.22 -3.91
C THR A 138 -8.30 26.27 -2.79
N ALA A 139 -7.31 25.65 -2.15
CA ALA A 139 -7.50 24.75 -1.02
C ALA A 139 -7.96 25.47 0.26
N THR A 140 -8.99 26.31 0.16
CA THR A 140 -9.61 27.02 1.27
C THR A 140 -10.93 26.40 1.73
N ASP A 141 -11.24 25.15 1.31
CA ASP A 141 -11.80 24.11 2.18
C ASP A 141 -12.10 22.82 1.38
N PRO A 142 -11.10 22.10 0.85
CA PRO A 142 -11.34 20.73 0.41
C PRO A 142 -11.70 19.91 1.64
N LEU A 143 -12.96 19.45 1.68
CA LEU A 143 -13.46 18.59 2.73
C LEU A 143 -12.85 17.18 2.60
N PRO A 144 -12.59 16.48 3.73
CA PRO A 144 -12.68 16.96 5.10
C PRO A 144 -11.46 17.81 5.51
N THR A 145 -11.71 18.91 6.23
CA THR A 145 -10.67 19.81 6.75
C THR A 145 -9.68 19.03 7.62
N GLY A 146 -8.37 19.23 7.38
CA GLY A 146 -7.30 18.57 8.13
C GLY A 146 -6.82 17.25 7.53
N SER A 147 -7.51 16.70 6.52
CA SER A 147 -7.07 15.48 5.84
C SER A 147 -6.76 15.67 4.35
N VAL A 148 -6.87 16.89 3.83
CA VAL A 148 -6.48 17.22 2.44
C VAL A 148 -5.25 18.12 2.43
N PHE A 149 -4.22 17.70 1.72
CA PHE A 149 -2.93 18.40 1.62
C PHE A 149 -2.66 18.77 0.16
N THR A 150 -2.42 20.04 -0.10
CA THR A 150 -2.06 20.48 -1.46
C THR A 150 -0.58 20.23 -1.70
N LEU A 151 -0.26 19.60 -2.84
CA LEU A 151 1.11 19.42 -3.28
C LEU A 151 1.41 20.39 -4.43
N PRO A 152 2.58 21.08 -4.40
CA PRO A 152 2.98 21.90 -5.52
C PRO A 152 3.20 21.06 -6.78
N ALA A 153 2.89 21.64 -7.93
CA ALA A 153 3.17 20.99 -9.21
C ALA A 153 4.69 20.92 -9.46
N ASN A 154 5.14 19.84 -10.11
CA ASN A 154 6.54 19.65 -10.53
C ASN A 154 7.57 19.75 -9.38
N SER A 155 7.18 19.35 -8.16
CA SER A 155 8.05 19.33 -6.98
C SER A 155 8.36 17.92 -6.53
N VAL A 156 9.55 17.71 -5.98
CA VAL A 156 9.92 16.51 -5.23
C VAL A 156 9.35 16.61 -3.82
N VAL A 157 8.62 15.58 -3.37
CA VAL A 157 8.03 15.50 -2.03
C VAL A 157 8.59 14.30 -1.28
N GLU A 158 9.12 14.52 -0.08
CA GLU A 158 9.54 13.47 0.85
C GLU A 158 8.46 13.29 1.93
N LEU A 159 7.90 12.08 2.02
CA LEU A 159 6.93 11.71 3.04
C LEU A 159 7.59 10.82 4.10
N SER A 160 7.46 11.19 5.38
CA SER A 160 7.86 10.33 6.50
C SER A 160 6.63 9.80 7.24
N ILE A 161 6.56 8.48 7.40
CA ILE A 161 5.51 7.79 8.14
C ILE A 161 6.16 7.04 9.30
N PRO A 162 6.24 7.64 10.50
CA PRO A 162 6.82 6.97 11.65
C PRO A 162 6.01 5.71 12.02
N GLY A 163 6.70 4.61 12.25
CA GLY A 163 6.10 3.41 12.85
C GLY A 163 5.79 3.60 14.34
N GLY A 164 5.27 2.55 14.98
CA GLY A 164 5.05 2.52 16.43
C GLY A 164 3.64 2.88 16.88
N SER A 165 2.72 3.20 15.96
CA SER A 165 1.29 3.23 16.28
C SER A 165 0.82 1.82 16.68
N ALA A 166 -0.23 1.75 17.50
CA ALA A 166 -0.88 0.46 17.72
C ALA A 166 -1.46 -0.09 16.40
N CYS A 167 -1.63 -1.41 16.34
CA CYS A 167 -2.05 -2.15 15.14
C CYS A 167 -1.05 -2.09 13.96
N ALA A 168 0.19 -1.63 14.19
CA ALA A 168 1.28 -1.77 13.23
C ALA A 168 1.65 -3.25 12.99
N PRO A 169 2.21 -3.62 11.81
CA PRO A 169 2.57 -2.75 10.69
C PRO A 169 1.36 -2.26 9.87
N LEU A 170 1.42 -0.98 9.46
CA LEU A 170 0.41 -0.31 8.63
C LEU A 170 0.95 -0.11 7.21
N PRO A 171 0.66 -1.00 6.24
CA PRO A 171 0.97 -0.77 4.84
C PRO A 171 0.17 0.41 4.24
N PHE A 172 0.88 1.35 3.64
CA PHE A 172 0.29 2.53 2.97
C PHE A 172 0.27 2.40 1.45
N HIS A 173 -0.77 2.99 0.85
CA HIS A 173 -0.90 3.22 -0.58
C HIS A 173 -0.75 4.69 -0.94
N LEU A 174 -0.23 4.94 -2.14
CA LEU A 174 -0.35 6.24 -2.78
C LEU A 174 -0.92 6.05 -4.17
N HIS A 175 -2.11 6.60 -4.40
CA HIS A 175 -2.74 6.63 -5.72
C HIS A 175 -2.00 7.60 -6.64
N GLY A 176 -2.04 7.34 -7.95
CA GLY A 176 -1.46 8.22 -8.98
C GLY A 176 0.06 8.16 -9.11
N HIS A 177 0.78 7.53 -8.18
CA HIS A 177 2.23 7.55 -8.11
C HIS A 177 2.83 6.18 -7.88
N ASN A 178 4.07 6.03 -8.33
CA ASN A 178 5.02 5.11 -7.74
C ASN A 178 6.01 5.92 -6.90
N PHE A 179 6.52 5.39 -5.81
CA PHE A 179 7.41 6.13 -4.91
C PHE A 179 8.65 5.34 -4.51
N PHE A 180 9.78 6.04 -4.36
CA PHE A 180 11.01 5.46 -3.84
C PHE A 180 10.90 5.25 -2.33
N VAL A 181 11.24 4.04 -1.87
CA VAL A 181 11.36 3.79 -0.43
C VAL A 181 12.81 3.99 0.00
N ILE A 182 13.13 5.22 0.36
CA ILE A 182 14.48 5.62 0.79
C ILE A 182 14.82 5.13 2.20
N LYS A 183 13.83 4.78 3.04
CA LYS A 183 14.02 4.19 4.37
C LYS A 183 12.91 3.17 4.67
N SER A 184 13.28 1.90 4.83
CA SER A 184 12.34 0.80 5.14
C SER A 184 12.05 0.68 6.63
N ALA A 185 10.90 0.07 6.95
CA ALA A 185 10.60 -0.36 8.31
C ALA A 185 11.71 -1.30 8.85
N GLY A 186 12.09 -1.13 10.12
CA GLY A 186 13.14 -1.92 10.76
C GLY A 186 14.57 -1.58 10.30
N ASN A 187 14.76 -0.55 9.47
CA ASN A 187 16.08 -0.07 9.05
C ASN A 187 16.22 1.43 9.34
N ASP A 188 17.31 1.84 9.98
CA ASP A 188 17.59 3.24 10.30
C ASP A 188 18.40 4.01 9.26
N THR A 189 18.89 3.31 8.23
CA THR A 189 19.74 3.88 7.20
C THR A 189 18.93 4.29 5.97
N PHE A 190 19.24 5.47 5.43
CA PHE A 190 18.68 5.92 4.17
C PHE A 190 19.44 5.31 2.98
N ASN A 191 18.72 4.98 1.91
CA ASN A 191 19.26 4.54 0.63
C ASN A 191 18.81 5.51 -0.47
N PHE A 192 19.71 6.39 -0.90
CA PHE A 192 19.48 7.31 -2.02
C PHE A 192 20.08 6.84 -3.34
N ASP A 193 20.95 5.84 -3.31
CA ASP A 193 21.71 5.40 -4.49
C ASP A 193 20.85 4.53 -5.41
N ASN A 194 20.09 3.59 -4.84
CA ASN A 194 19.23 2.71 -5.60
C ASN A 194 18.08 2.13 -4.74
N PRO A 195 17.17 2.97 -4.22
CA PRO A 195 16.02 2.49 -3.48
C PRO A 195 15.02 1.81 -4.42
N ARG A 196 14.31 0.82 -3.88
CA ARG A 196 13.20 0.21 -4.60
C ARG A 196 12.04 1.18 -4.72
N ILE A 197 11.12 0.83 -5.61
CA ILE A 197 9.89 1.58 -5.84
C ILE A 197 8.69 0.70 -5.46
N LEU A 198 7.71 1.23 -4.72
CA LEU A 198 6.64 0.44 -4.11
C LEU A 198 5.24 1.05 -4.28
N HIS A 199 4.24 0.20 -4.07
CA HIS A 199 2.84 0.55 -3.78
C HIS A 199 2.13 -0.61 -3.03
N CYS A 200 1.25 -0.32 -2.07
CA CYS A 200 0.59 -1.29 -1.15
C CYS A 200 -0.77 -0.75 -0.66
N HIS A 201 -1.70 -1.46 0.00
CA HIS A 201 -2.95 -0.89 0.60
C HIS A 201 -3.55 -1.78 1.73
N ILE A 202 -4.23 -1.27 2.77
CA ILE A 202 -5.13 -2.03 3.68
C ILE A 202 -6.52 -1.36 3.77
N ASP A 203 -7.59 -2.15 3.68
CA ASP A 203 -8.98 -1.63 3.63
C ASP A 203 -9.62 -1.40 5.01
N PHE A 204 -9.39 -2.26 6.02
CA PHE A 204 -10.11 -2.11 7.30
C PHE A 204 -9.71 -0.86 8.09
N HIS A 205 -8.45 -0.42 8.00
CA HIS A 205 -8.02 0.82 8.64
C HIS A 205 -8.49 2.08 7.90
N LEU A 206 -8.76 1.97 6.60
CA LEU A 206 -9.33 3.04 5.79
C LEU A 206 -10.73 3.42 6.32
N GLU A 207 -11.57 2.43 6.62
CA GLU A 207 -12.91 2.65 7.20
C GLU A 207 -12.86 3.35 8.57
N LEU A 208 -11.80 3.12 9.33
CA LEU A 208 -11.56 3.76 10.63
C LEU A 208 -10.85 5.12 10.54
N GLY A 209 -10.74 5.69 9.33
CA GLY A 209 -10.27 7.06 9.13
C GLY A 209 -8.76 7.20 8.88
N LEU A 210 -8.02 6.11 8.65
CA LEU A 210 -6.58 6.16 8.34
C LEU A 210 -6.35 6.53 6.86
N THR A 211 -6.68 7.77 6.48
CA THR A 211 -6.54 8.24 5.10
C THR A 211 -6.30 9.74 5.04
N ILE A 212 -5.59 10.17 4.00
CA ILE A 212 -5.44 11.56 3.61
C ILE A 212 -5.60 11.67 2.10
N VAL A 213 -5.86 12.87 1.61
CA VAL A 213 -5.93 13.16 0.18
C VAL A 213 -4.86 14.18 -0.17
N PHE A 214 -4.08 13.88 -1.21
CA PHE A 214 -3.20 14.85 -1.83
C PHE A 214 -3.92 15.51 -3.01
N ALA A 215 -4.06 16.83 -2.96
CA ALA A 215 -4.55 17.64 -4.06
C ALA A 215 -3.35 18.16 -4.86
N GLU A 216 -3.04 17.48 -5.97
CA GLU A 216 -1.92 17.83 -6.85
C GLU A 216 -2.44 18.48 -8.14
N GLN A 217 -1.75 19.52 -8.64
CA GLN A 217 -2.08 20.16 -9.92
C GLN A 217 -3.56 20.60 -10.03
N VAL A 218 -4.10 21.20 -8.97
CA VAL A 218 -5.51 21.64 -8.84
C VAL A 218 -5.99 22.43 -10.06
N ASP A 219 -5.19 23.38 -10.55
CA ASP A 219 -5.53 24.20 -11.73
C ASP A 219 -5.68 23.37 -13.02
N ALA A 220 -4.83 22.35 -13.19
CA ALA A 220 -4.90 21.47 -14.36
C ALA A 220 -6.11 20.53 -14.27
N ILE A 221 -6.39 20.01 -13.07
CA ILE A 221 -7.57 19.19 -12.82
C ILE A 221 -8.84 19.98 -13.13
N ALA A 222 -8.96 21.22 -12.64
CA ALA A 222 -10.14 22.07 -12.89
C ALA A 222 -10.45 22.29 -14.38
N ASN A 223 -9.44 22.18 -15.25
CA ASN A 223 -9.57 22.32 -16.70
C ASN A 223 -9.55 20.98 -17.45
N SER A 224 -9.55 19.85 -16.75
CA SER A 224 -9.60 18.53 -17.36
C SER A 224 -11.00 18.21 -17.87
N THR A 225 -11.09 17.23 -18.78
CA THR A 225 -12.37 16.77 -19.32
C THR A 225 -12.65 15.35 -18.84
N HIS A 226 -13.88 15.10 -18.45
CA HIS A 226 -14.36 13.78 -18.05
C HIS A 226 -15.65 13.43 -18.82
N PRO A 227 -15.99 12.14 -18.94
CA PRO A 227 -17.22 11.72 -19.60
C PRO A 227 -18.45 12.25 -18.85
N THR A 228 -19.52 12.59 -19.55
CA THR A 228 -20.79 13.01 -18.93
C THR A 228 -21.34 11.98 -17.95
N ALA A 229 -21.09 10.69 -18.20
CA ALA A 229 -21.48 9.62 -17.28
C ALA A 229 -20.87 9.76 -15.88
N TRP A 230 -19.75 10.48 -15.74
CA TRP A 230 -19.16 10.78 -14.43
C TRP A 230 -19.95 11.86 -13.68
N ASP A 231 -20.46 12.88 -14.38
CA ASP A 231 -21.33 13.92 -13.78
C ASP A 231 -22.65 13.33 -13.27
N ASP A 232 -23.11 12.25 -13.91
CA ASP A 232 -24.36 11.57 -13.54
C ASP A 232 -24.22 10.69 -12.27
N LEU A 233 -23.00 10.43 -11.79
CA LEU A 233 -22.77 9.52 -10.65
C LEU A 233 -23.34 10.07 -9.34
N CYS A 234 -22.99 11.30 -8.93
CA CYS A 234 -23.44 11.86 -7.66
C CYS A 234 -24.98 12.03 -7.62
N PRO A 235 -25.64 12.64 -8.64
CA PRO A 235 -27.10 12.75 -8.63
C PRO A 235 -27.81 11.40 -8.60
N THR A 236 -27.25 10.38 -9.26
CA THR A 236 -27.82 9.02 -9.25
C THR A 236 -27.69 8.38 -7.88
N TYR A 237 -26.51 8.47 -7.25
CA TYR A 237 -26.27 7.92 -5.91
C TYR A 237 -27.11 8.62 -4.84
N ASP A 238 -27.17 9.95 -4.86
CA ASP A 238 -27.93 10.76 -3.91
C ASP A 238 -29.45 10.53 -4.01
N ALA A 239 -29.93 10.01 -5.14
CA ALA A 239 -31.33 9.67 -5.37
C ALA A 239 -31.70 8.23 -4.96
N LEU A 240 -30.72 7.39 -4.55
CA LEU A 240 -31.00 6.03 -4.10
C LEU A 240 -31.82 6.03 -2.80
N PRO A 241 -32.81 5.15 -2.67
CA PRO A 241 -33.52 4.99 -1.41
C PRO A 241 -32.61 4.35 -0.35
N SER A 242 -32.87 4.66 0.93
CA SER A 242 -31.97 4.32 2.04
C SER A 242 -31.76 2.82 2.27
N ASP A 243 -32.58 1.96 1.68
CA ASP A 243 -32.45 0.51 1.70
C ASP A 243 -31.55 -0.05 0.58
N GLU A 244 -31.10 0.81 -0.34
CA GLU A 244 -30.17 0.48 -1.43
C GLU A 244 -28.75 1.08 -1.23
N VAL A 245 -28.49 1.73 -0.08
CA VAL A 245 -27.21 2.37 0.28
C VAL A 245 -26.54 1.68 1.47
#